data_AF-A0A140NPZ8-F1
#
_entry.id   AF-A0A140NPZ8-F1
#
_cell.length_a   1.000
_cell.length_b   1.000
_cell.length_c   1.000
_cell.angle_alpha   90.00
_cell.angle_beta   90.00
_cell.angle_gamma   90.00
#
_symmetry.space_group_name_H-M   'P 1'
#
loop_
_entity.id
_entity.type
_entity.pdbx_description
1 polymer ?
#
loop_
_entity_poly.entity_id
_entity_poly.type
_entity_poly.pdbx_seq_one_letter_code
_entity_poly.pdbx_strand_id
1 'polypeptide(L)'
;MGITGLLYTKEIYSNVNEKSYAFEKFFWHRNVSFLASYYNLFKDKNLSLDFSEQGEILLMDFACDDFRIGHLCYDRIIENIQSGKMAKSLPMYTRPQKLGVFAVEMLASEKNQTIDWESAGIPIDPFYQRFCQEALYNENHDVVAQWLIALCDRHVEWSALFDWDENEQSATGYEIDMEILLAWPFEYQAVKNFRAKHGLTTPIIDHPLLKTPMAIEHRPDMVGWKQNRPAIYDQMIEDLITINTELQVIHKLF
;
A
#
# COMPACT_ATOMS: atom_id res chain seq x y z
N MET A 1 -16.29 8.27 -2.39
CA MET A 1 -15.83 8.54 -1.00
C MET A 1 -16.69 7.80 0.03
N GLY A 2 -16.32 6.59 0.39
CA GLY A 2 -16.75 5.83 1.56
C GLY A 2 -16.51 6.57 2.87
N ILE A 3 -17.34 6.23 3.86
CA ILE A 3 -17.53 7.00 5.09
C ILE A 3 -16.22 7.18 5.88
N THR A 4 -15.34 6.18 5.90
CA THR A 4 -14.09 6.23 6.67
C THR A 4 -13.07 7.24 6.10
N GLY A 5 -12.92 7.30 4.77
CA GLY A 5 -12.01 8.26 4.12
C GLY A 5 -12.46 9.71 4.30
N LEU A 6 -13.77 9.94 4.20
CA LEU A 6 -14.39 11.25 4.50
C LEU A 6 -14.16 11.68 5.95
N LEU A 7 -14.38 10.77 6.90
CA LEU A 7 -14.18 11.07 8.32
C LEU A 7 -12.73 11.44 8.61
N TYR A 8 -11.77 10.67 8.10
CA TYR A 8 -10.36 10.95 8.35
C TYR A 8 -9.91 12.26 7.69
N THR A 9 -10.30 12.49 6.44
CA THR A 9 -10.01 13.76 5.76
C THR A 9 -10.61 14.93 6.56
N LYS A 10 -11.84 14.80 7.05
CA LYS A 10 -12.43 15.80 7.93
C LYS A 10 -11.61 16.02 9.19
N GLU A 11 -11.11 14.99 9.86
CA GLU A 11 -10.27 15.14 11.06
C GLU A 11 -9.02 15.96 10.77
N ILE A 12 -8.29 15.63 9.70
CA ILE A 12 -7.07 16.35 9.30
C ILE A 12 -7.36 17.82 8.96
N TYR A 13 -8.46 18.10 8.27
CA TYR A 13 -8.79 19.47 7.84
C TYR A 13 -9.49 20.30 8.93
N SER A 14 -10.15 19.68 9.91
CA SER A 14 -10.97 20.38 10.90
C SER A 14 -10.23 20.78 12.18
N ASN A 15 -9.00 20.30 12.39
CA ASN A 15 -8.21 20.55 13.62
C ASN A 15 -8.97 20.27 14.93
N VAL A 16 -9.96 19.35 14.91
CA VAL A 16 -10.73 18.97 16.09
C VAL A 16 -9.92 17.94 16.90
N ASN A 17 -9.76 18.17 18.20
CA ASN A 17 -8.93 17.34 19.09
C ASN A 17 -9.53 15.95 19.44
N GLU A 18 -10.75 15.66 18.99
CA GLU A 18 -11.40 14.37 19.26
C GLU A 18 -10.97 13.35 18.21
N LYS A 19 -10.15 12.37 18.61
CA LYS A 19 -9.73 11.26 17.74
C LYS A 19 -10.87 10.27 17.55
N SER A 20 -11.39 10.11 16.35
CA SER A 20 -12.36 9.05 16.01
C SER A 20 -11.73 7.69 15.76
N TYR A 21 -10.40 7.62 15.67
CA TYR A 21 -9.64 6.45 15.24
C TYR A 21 -10.05 5.93 13.84
N ALA A 22 -10.56 6.80 12.96
CA ALA A 22 -11.00 6.42 11.62
C ALA A 22 -9.85 5.81 10.78
N PHE A 23 -8.66 6.40 10.86
CA PHE A 23 -7.49 5.89 10.14
C PHE A 23 -6.98 4.58 10.71
N GLU A 24 -6.84 4.46 12.04
CA GLU A 24 -6.41 3.22 12.69
C GLU A 24 -7.38 2.08 12.40
N LYS A 25 -8.69 2.36 12.41
CA LYS A 25 -9.71 1.41 11.99
C LYS A 25 -9.49 1.00 10.55
N PHE A 26 -9.34 1.94 9.61
CA PHE A 26 -9.10 1.63 8.20
C PHE A 26 -7.85 0.78 8.00
N PHE A 27 -6.73 1.24 8.58
CA PHE A 27 -5.42 0.59 8.56
C PHE A 27 -5.50 -0.85 9.08
N TRP A 28 -6.17 -1.07 10.21
CA TRP A 28 -6.40 -2.40 10.77
C TRP A 28 -7.20 -3.31 9.83
N HIS A 29 -8.32 -2.83 9.27
CA HIS A 29 -9.17 -3.67 8.42
C HIS A 29 -8.45 -4.08 7.15
N ARG A 30 -7.77 -3.14 6.48
CA ARG A 30 -7.04 -3.43 5.25
C ARG A 30 -5.94 -4.47 5.49
N ASN A 31 -5.19 -4.32 6.56
CA ASN A 31 -4.15 -5.27 6.92
C ASN A 31 -4.65 -6.65 7.34
N VAL A 32 -5.76 -6.73 8.08
CA VAL A 32 -6.39 -8.01 8.41
C VAL A 32 -6.94 -8.69 7.15
N SER A 33 -7.55 -7.95 6.22
CA SER A 33 -8.00 -8.47 4.93
C SER A 33 -6.82 -8.96 4.07
N PHE A 34 -5.71 -8.24 4.07
CA PHE A 34 -4.48 -8.65 3.37
C PHE A 34 -3.95 -9.98 3.92
N LEU A 35 -3.80 -10.08 5.23
CA LEU A 35 -3.39 -11.34 5.88
C LEU A 35 -4.38 -12.46 5.58
N ALA A 36 -5.69 -12.20 5.67
CA ALA A 36 -6.70 -13.20 5.35
C ALA A 36 -6.59 -13.74 3.92
N SER A 37 -6.25 -12.88 2.95
CA SER A 37 -6.03 -13.26 1.56
C SER A 37 -4.84 -14.21 1.39
N TYR A 38 -3.71 -13.90 2.04
CA TYR A 38 -2.48 -14.69 1.93
C TYR A 38 -2.48 -15.98 2.75
N TYR A 39 -3.23 -15.99 3.85
CA TYR A 39 -3.43 -17.17 4.70
C TYR A 39 -4.70 -17.95 4.33
N ASN A 40 -5.25 -17.71 3.13
CA ASN A 40 -6.23 -18.58 2.46
C ASN A 40 -7.47 -18.93 3.33
N LEU A 41 -7.98 -17.93 4.05
CA LEU A 41 -9.09 -18.07 5.02
C LEU A 41 -10.36 -18.62 4.36
N PHE A 42 -10.62 -18.19 3.13
CA PHE A 42 -11.63 -18.74 2.27
C PHE A 42 -10.90 -19.78 1.41
N LYS A 43 -11.31 -21.06 1.47
CA LYS A 43 -10.70 -22.19 0.72
C LYS A 43 -10.83 -22.05 -0.81
N ASP A 44 -10.90 -20.84 -1.32
CA ASP A 44 -10.82 -20.50 -2.72
C ASP A 44 -9.39 -20.62 -3.22
N LYS A 45 -9.25 -20.99 -4.49
CA LYS A 45 -7.94 -21.08 -5.15
C LYS A 45 -7.39 -19.71 -5.58
N ASN A 46 -8.19 -18.66 -5.44
CA ASN A 46 -7.88 -17.32 -5.93
C ASN A 46 -7.58 -16.37 -4.76
N LEU A 47 -6.73 -15.37 -5.02
CA LEU A 47 -6.54 -14.26 -4.10
C LEU A 47 -7.83 -13.43 -4.05
N SER A 48 -8.24 -13.03 -2.86
CA SER A 48 -9.44 -12.21 -2.66
C SER A 48 -9.21 -10.73 -2.96
N LEU A 49 -7.95 -10.29 -2.89
CA LEU A 49 -7.52 -8.94 -3.25
C LEU A 49 -6.74 -9.04 -4.55
N ASP A 50 -6.96 -8.11 -5.48
CA ASP A 50 -6.12 -8.05 -6.68
C ASP A 50 -4.73 -7.48 -6.35
N PHE A 51 -3.83 -7.48 -7.34
CA PHE A 51 -2.45 -7.08 -7.12
C PHE A 51 -2.29 -5.57 -6.87
N SER A 52 -3.21 -4.76 -7.39
CA SER A 52 -3.22 -3.31 -7.17
C SER A 52 -3.57 -3.00 -5.72
N GLU A 53 -4.67 -3.57 -5.23
CA GLU A 53 -5.13 -3.37 -3.86
C GLU A 53 -4.09 -3.86 -2.85
N GLN A 54 -3.43 -4.97 -3.13
CA GLN A 54 -2.30 -5.45 -2.33
C GLN A 54 -1.14 -4.45 -2.30
N GLY A 55 -0.82 -3.83 -3.42
CA GLY A 55 0.19 -2.79 -3.54
C GLY A 55 -0.16 -1.54 -2.71
N GLU A 56 -1.40 -1.09 -2.78
CA GLU A 56 -1.90 0.03 -1.96
C GLU A 56 -1.73 -0.23 -0.46
N ILE A 57 -2.06 -1.43 0.02
CA ILE A 57 -1.93 -1.81 1.43
C ILE A 57 -0.46 -1.77 1.86
N LEU A 58 0.42 -2.40 1.07
CA LEU A 58 1.85 -2.45 1.39
C LEU A 58 2.49 -1.06 1.36
N LEU A 59 2.18 -0.23 0.36
CA LEU A 59 2.71 1.13 0.29
C LEU A 59 2.16 2.02 1.39
N MET A 60 0.88 1.88 1.77
CA MET A 60 0.31 2.55 2.93
C MET A 60 1.05 2.15 4.21
N ASP A 61 1.33 0.87 4.41
CA ASP A 61 2.11 0.37 5.55
C ASP A 61 3.51 1.00 5.59
N PHE A 62 4.21 1.02 4.46
CA PHE A 62 5.54 1.65 4.36
C PHE A 62 5.47 3.16 4.62
N ALA A 63 4.43 3.83 4.12
CA ALA A 63 4.16 5.25 4.37
C ALA A 63 3.85 5.55 5.85
N CYS A 64 3.35 4.56 6.59
CA CYS A 64 3.14 4.59 8.03
C CYS A 64 4.38 4.18 8.86
N ASP A 65 5.51 3.89 8.21
CA ASP A 65 6.74 3.38 8.85
C ASP A 65 6.53 1.99 9.50
N ASP A 66 5.61 1.20 8.95
CA ASP A 66 5.37 -0.20 9.35
C ASP A 66 5.72 -1.14 8.19
N PHE A 67 6.79 -1.93 8.34
CA PHE A 67 7.22 -2.88 7.31
C PHE A 67 6.88 -4.33 7.67
N ARG A 68 6.28 -4.55 8.85
CA ARG A 68 6.17 -5.89 9.45
C ARG A 68 5.34 -6.84 8.60
N ILE A 69 4.26 -6.35 7.99
CA ILE A 69 3.34 -7.15 7.16
C ILE A 69 3.98 -7.49 5.81
N GLY A 70 4.59 -6.51 5.14
CA GLY A 70 5.36 -6.76 3.92
C GLY A 70 6.46 -7.80 4.13
N HIS A 71 7.22 -7.69 5.21
CA HIS A 71 8.26 -8.67 5.58
C HIS A 71 7.70 -10.06 5.88
N LEU A 72 6.60 -10.13 6.63
CA LEU A 72 5.92 -11.38 6.98
C LEU A 72 5.39 -12.12 5.75
N CYS A 73 4.84 -11.39 4.79
CA CYS A 73 4.16 -11.97 3.64
C CYS A 73 5.05 -12.12 2.40
N TYR A 74 6.27 -11.56 2.40
CA TYR A 74 7.15 -11.51 1.22
C TYR A 74 7.32 -12.85 0.51
N ASP A 75 7.67 -13.91 1.24
CA ASP A 75 7.95 -15.20 0.60
C ASP A 75 6.70 -15.78 -0.08
N ARG A 76 5.50 -15.56 0.49
CA ARG A 76 4.21 -15.96 -0.11
C ARG A 76 3.82 -15.06 -1.29
N ILE A 77 4.17 -13.77 -1.26
CA ILE A 77 3.99 -12.86 -2.40
C ILE A 77 4.80 -13.40 -3.58
N ILE A 78 6.08 -13.71 -3.38
CA ILE A 78 6.96 -14.24 -4.43
C ILE A 78 6.47 -15.60 -4.93
N GLU A 79 6.06 -16.52 -4.05
CA GLU A 79 5.48 -17.81 -4.45
C GLU A 79 4.23 -17.63 -5.33
N ASN A 80 3.34 -16.69 -4.99
CA ASN A 80 2.14 -16.40 -5.77
C ASN A 80 2.44 -15.78 -7.14
N ILE A 81 3.50 -14.97 -7.24
CA ILE A 81 4.00 -14.43 -8.52
C ILE A 81 4.57 -15.57 -9.37
N GLN A 82 5.48 -16.37 -8.82
CA GLN A 82 6.17 -17.45 -9.55
C GLN A 82 5.24 -18.59 -9.98
N SER A 83 4.21 -18.90 -9.19
CA SER A 83 3.21 -19.90 -9.53
C SER A 83 2.17 -19.42 -10.55
N GLY A 84 2.20 -18.15 -10.94
CA GLY A 84 1.20 -17.51 -11.78
C GLY A 84 -0.16 -17.34 -11.10
N LYS A 85 -0.26 -17.57 -9.78
CA LYS A 85 -1.49 -17.30 -9.02
C LYS A 85 -1.84 -15.81 -9.06
N MET A 86 -0.82 -14.95 -8.95
CA MET A 86 -0.99 -13.49 -9.02
C MET A 86 -1.47 -13.02 -10.38
N ALA A 87 -0.89 -13.53 -11.47
CA ALA A 87 -1.32 -13.19 -12.83
C ALA A 87 -2.81 -13.53 -13.06
N LYS A 88 -3.30 -14.62 -12.47
CA LYS A 88 -4.71 -15.04 -12.57
C LYS A 88 -5.68 -14.17 -11.78
N SER A 89 -5.22 -13.44 -10.76
CA SER A 89 -6.05 -12.50 -10.01
C SER A 89 -6.14 -11.11 -10.64
N LEU A 90 -5.44 -10.86 -11.75
CA LEU A 90 -5.50 -9.56 -12.41
C LEU A 90 -6.87 -9.35 -13.09
N PRO A 91 -7.54 -8.20 -12.85
CA PRO A 91 -8.88 -7.94 -13.39
C PRO A 91 -8.90 -7.87 -14.92
N MET A 92 -7.76 -7.60 -15.58
CA MET A 92 -7.54 -7.75 -17.03
C MET A 92 -6.05 -7.94 -17.33
N TYR A 93 -5.68 -8.97 -18.11
CA TYR A 93 -4.29 -9.28 -18.49
C TYR A 93 -3.56 -8.20 -19.32
N THR A 94 -4.25 -7.12 -19.72
CA THR A 94 -3.71 -6.12 -20.65
C THR A 94 -3.24 -4.82 -19.98
N ARG A 95 -3.47 -4.64 -18.68
CA ARG A 95 -3.18 -3.37 -17.99
C ARG A 95 -1.87 -3.44 -17.21
N PRO A 96 -0.89 -2.55 -17.49
CA PRO A 96 0.35 -2.48 -16.74
C PRO A 96 0.11 -2.22 -15.25
N GLN A 97 0.65 -3.12 -14.41
CA GLN A 97 0.60 -3.05 -12.95
C GLN A 97 1.62 -2.03 -12.43
N LYS A 98 1.25 -1.27 -11.40
CA LYS A 98 2.02 -0.13 -10.87
C LYS A 98 2.32 -0.30 -9.39
N LEU A 99 1.30 -0.20 -8.53
CA LEU A 99 1.47 -0.10 -7.08
C LEU A 99 1.94 -1.43 -6.48
N GLY A 100 1.38 -2.54 -6.94
CA GLY A 100 1.84 -3.88 -6.57
C GLY A 100 3.30 -4.11 -6.98
N VAL A 101 3.66 -3.73 -8.21
CA VAL A 101 5.05 -3.82 -8.69
C VAL A 101 5.97 -2.97 -7.82
N PHE A 102 5.55 -1.74 -7.50
CA PHE A 102 6.36 -0.82 -6.73
C PHE A 102 6.65 -1.37 -5.32
N ALA A 103 5.60 -1.79 -4.61
CA ALA A 103 5.72 -2.34 -3.26
C ALA A 103 6.62 -3.59 -3.22
N VAL A 104 6.43 -4.50 -4.19
CA VAL A 104 7.16 -5.77 -4.21
C VAL A 104 8.61 -5.56 -4.66
N GLU A 105 8.90 -4.69 -5.64
CA GLU A 105 10.27 -4.31 -6.00
C GLU A 105 11.00 -3.65 -4.83
N MET A 106 10.32 -2.81 -4.03
CA MET A 106 10.90 -2.26 -2.80
C MET A 106 11.31 -3.39 -1.84
N LEU A 107 10.43 -4.34 -1.54
CA LEU A 107 10.76 -5.49 -0.67
C LEU A 107 11.86 -6.39 -1.27
N ALA A 108 11.82 -6.65 -2.58
CA ALA A 108 12.80 -7.49 -3.26
C ALA A 108 14.19 -6.86 -3.25
N SER A 109 14.26 -5.53 -3.35
CA SER A 109 15.51 -4.79 -3.27
C SER A 109 16.21 -4.95 -1.91
N GLU A 110 15.47 -5.03 -0.79
CA GLU A 110 16.07 -5.32 0.54
C GLU A 110 16.77 -6.68 0.57
N LYS A 111 16.30 -7.63 -0.24
CA LYS A 111 16.84 -8.99 -0.35
C LYS A 111 17.85 -9.15 -1.49
N ASN A 112 18.19 -8.09 -2.22
CA ASN A 112 18.97 -8.14 -3.46
C ASN A 112 18.40 -9.14 -4.48
N GLN A 113 17.07 -9.21 -4.59
CA GLN A 113 16.36 -10.07 -5.52
C GLN A 113 15.79 -9.23 -6.67
N THR A 114 15.79 -9.80 -7.87
CA THR A 114 15.11 -9.25 -9.04
C THR A 114 13.91 -10.12 -9.39
N ILE A 115 12.82 -9.49 -9.80
CA ILE A 115 11.61 -10.19 -10.21
C ILE A 115 11.51 -10.16 -11.72
N ASP A 116 11.37 -11.34 -12.32
CA ASP A 116 11.09 -11.50 -13.74
C ASP A 116 9.57 -11.41 -13.97
N TRP A 117 9.08 -10.18 -14.11
CA TRP A 117 7.66 -9.89 -14.31
C TRP A 117 7.13 -10.43 -15.64
N GLU A 118 7.98 -10.47 -16.67
CA GLU A 118 7.63 -11.02 -17.99
C GLU A 118 7.34 -12.52 -17.88
N SER A 119 8.26 -13.28 -17.27
CA SER A 119 8.04 -14.71 -17.03
C SER A 119 6.86 -14.99 -16.09
N ALA A 120 6.56 -14.07 -15.17
CA ALA A 120 5.39 -14.17 -14.30
C ALA A 120 4.06 -13.88 -15.02
N GLY A 121 4.09 -13.39 -16.26
CA GLY A 121 2.90 -13.03 -17.03
C GLY A 121 2.16 -11.81 -16.46
N ILE A 122 2.89 -10.93 -15.76
CA ILE A 122 2.34 -9.71 -15.16
C ILE A 122 2.85 -8.53 -16.00
N PRO A 123 2.00 -7.86 -16.80
CA PRO A 123 2.41 -6.63 -17.48
C PRO A 123 2.69 -5.54 -16.44
N ILE A 124 3.79 -4.81 -16.58
CA ILE A 124 4.20 -3.77 -15.61
C ILE A 124 4.33 -2.41 -16.28
N ASP A 125 4.09 -1.35 -15.51
CA ASP A 125 4.59 -0.02 -15.88
C ASP A 125 6.07 0.07 -15.51
N PRO A 126 6.99 0.23 -16.50
CA PRO A 126 8.42 0.24 -16.24
C PRO A 126 8.87 1.35 -15.29
N PHE A 127 8.08 2.42 -15.13
CA PHE A 127 8.43 3.53 -14.24
C PHE A 127 8.70 3.04 -12.80
N TYR A 128 7.83 2.20 -12.24
CA TYR A 128 7.92 1.77 -10.84
C TYR A 128 9.07 0.80 -10.60
N GLN A 129 9.30 -0.11 -11.54
CA GLN A 129 10.49 -0.98 -11.50
C GLN A 129 11.78 -0.15 -11.58
N ARG A 130 11.86 0.77 -12.55
CA ARG A 130 13.05 1.61 -12.74
C ARG A 130 13.28 2.55 -11.57
N PHE A 131 12.23 3.06 -10.93
CA PHE A 131 12.36 3.84 -9.70
C PHE A 131 13.14 3.04 -8.64
N CYS A 132 12.73 1.79 -8.39
CA CYS A 132 13.40 0.92 -7.42
C CYS A 132 14.87 0.65 -7.79
N GLN A 133 15.18 0.51 -9.08
CA GLN A 133 16.53 0.20 -9.55
C GLN A 133 17.46 1.43 -9.60
N GLU A 134 16.93 2.60 -9.98
CA GLU A 134 17.74 3.78 -10.32
C GLU A 134 17.72 4.86 -9.23
N ALA A 135 16.68 4.90 -8.38
CA ALA A 135 16.45 5.97 -7.42
C ALA A 135 16.47 5.51 -5.96
N LEU A 136 15.83 4.37 -5.65
CA LEU A 136 15.52 3.98 -4.26
C LEU A 136 16.74 3.92 -3.34
N TYR A 137 17.88 3.42 -3.82
CA TYR A 137 19.16 3.39 -3.09
C TYR A 137 20.18 4.42 -3.58
N ASN A 138 19.80 5.31 -4.50
CA ASN A 138 20.72 6.31 -5.04
C ASN A 138 21.02 7.38 -3.98
N GLU A 139 22.30 7.70 -3.80
CA GLU A 139 22.75 8.73 -2.84
C GLU A 139 22.77 10.13 -3.47
N ASN A 140 22.72 10.25 -4.80
CA ASN A 140 22.68 11.54 -5.47
C ASN A 140 21.29 12.17 -5.33
N HIS A 141 21.20 13.22 -4.51
CA HIS A 141 19.96 13.94 -4.23
C HIS A 141 19.30 14.52 -5.47
N ASP A 142 20.06 14.99 -6.46
CA ASP A 142 19.48 15.57 -7.69
C ASP A 142 18.78 14.48 -8.51
N VAL A 143 19.37 13.29 -8.59
CA VAL A 143 18.76 12.13 -9.26
C VAL A 143 17.50 11.71 -8.53
N VAL A 144 17.57 11.53 -7.21
CA VAL A 144 16.43 11.09 -6.40
C VAL A 144 15.29 12.14 -6.45
N ALA A 145 15.61 13.43 -6.42
CA ALA A 145 14.61 14.50 -6.49
C ALA A 145 13.81 14.45 -7.80
N GLN A 146 14.47 14.22 -8.95
CA GLN A 146 13.79 14.09 -10.24
C GLN A 146 12.81 12.90 -10.25
N TRP A 147 13.23 11.76 -9.69
CA TRP A 147 12.36 10.59 -9.56
C TRP A 147 11.19 10.83 -8.62
N LEU A 148 11.40 11.51 -7.49
CA LEU A 148 10.34 11.83 -6.54
C LEU A 148 9.33 12.83 -7.12
N ILE A 149 9.78 13.83 -7.88
CA ILE A 149 8.88 14.74 -8.61
C ILE A 149 8.02 13.94 -9.59
N ALA A 150 8.64 13.08 -10.41
CA ALA A 150 7.91 12.23 -11.34
C ALA A 150 6.93 11.29 -10.63
N LEU A 151 7.28 10.75 -9.46
CA LEU A 151 6.38 9.91 -8.66
C LEU A 151 5.15 10.69 -8.19
N CYS A 152 5.34 11.94 -7.73
CA CYS A 152 4.22 12.81 -7.35
C CYS A 152 3.38 13.26 -8.55
N ASP A 153 3.99 13.55 -9.71
CA ASP A 153 3.26 13.86 -10.94
C ASP A 153 2.37 12.69 -11.37
N ARG A 154 2.91 11.46 -11.31
CA ARG A 154 2.16 10.23 -11.60
C ARG A 154 1.00 10.05 -10.64
N HIS A 155 1.21 10.25 -9.34
CA HIS A 155 0.13 10.19 -8.35
C HIS A 155 -1.02 11.13 -8.74
N VAL A 156 -0.72 12.40 -9.06
CA VAL A 156 -1.74 13.38 -9.47
C VAL A 156 -2.42 12.97 -10.78
N GLU A 157 -1.66 12.50 -11.78
CA GLU A 157 -2.17 12.00 -13.06
C GLU A 157 -3.20 10.89 -12.83
N TRP A 158 -2.87 9.92 -11.98
CA TRP A 158 -3.77 8.82 -11.68
C TRP A 158 -4.97 9.35 -10.89
N SER A 159 -4.77 10.02 -9.75
CA SER A 159 -5.87 10.48 -8.88
C SER A 159 -6.87 11.41 -9.57
N ALA A 160 -6.46 12.15 -10.60
CA ALA A 160 -7.36 13.02 -11.38
C ALA A 160 -8.40 12.25 -12.22
N LEU A 161 -8.23 10.94 -12.41
CA LEU A 161 -9.17 10.07 -13.14
C LEU A 161 -10.30 9.54 -12.25
N PHE A 162 -10.34 9.94 -10.97
CA PHE A 162 -11.40 9.58 -10.05
C PHE A 162 -12.72 10.30 -10.40
N ASP A 163 -13.85 9.57 -10.39
CA ASP A 163 -15.25 10.04 -10.48
C ASP A 163 -15.82 10.49 -11.85
N TRP A 164 -15.13 10.33 -12.99
CA TRP A 164 -15.67 10.81 -14.29
C TRP A 164 -16.38 9.75 -15.16
N ASP A 165 -16.00 8.47 -15.09
CA ASP A 165 -16.74 7.32 -15.67
C ASP A 165 -16.20 6.00 -15.09
N GLU A 166 -17.04 5.18 -14.44
CA GLU A 166 -16.66 3.86 -13.90
C GLU A 166 -16.09 2.93 -14.98
N ASN A 167 -16.50 3.10 -16.25
CA ASN A 167 -15.96 2.33 -17.37
C ASN A 167 -14.57 2.85 -17.81
N GLU A 168 -14.33 4.17 -17.75
CA GLU A 168 -13.02 4.76 -18.05
C GLU A 168 -12.00 4.56 -16.92
N GLN A 169 -12.43 4.56 -15.66
CA GLN A 169 -11.54 4.31 -14.52
C GLN A 169 -10.83 2.98 -14.62
N SER A 170 -11.60 1.92 -14.89
CA SER A 170 -10.97 0.64 -15.17
C SER A 170 -10.12 0.79 -16.45
N ALA A 171 -10.69 1.27 -17.57
CA ALA A 171 -10.02 1.30 -18.89
C ALA A 171 -8.71 2.11 -18.96
N THR A 172 -8.49 3.05 -18.06
CA THR A 172 -7.30 3.93 -18.02
C THR A 172 -6.12 3.34 -17.25
N GLY A 173 -6.30 2.21 -16.55
CA GLY A 173 -5.23 1.60 -15.74
C GLY A 173 -5.00 2.33 -14.41
N TYR A 174 -6.05 2.96 -13.89
CA TYR A 174 -6.10 3.57 -12.58
C TYR A 174 -6.03 2.51 -11.47
N GLU A 175 -5.13 2.69 -10.50
CA GLU A 175 -4.82 1.68 -9.46
C GLU A 175 -5.07 2.16 -8.02
N ILE A 176 -5.37 3.45 -7.81
CA ILE A 176 -5.63 3.99 -6.46
C ILE A 176 -7.12 3.92 -6.16
N ASP A 177 -7.58 2.81 -5.59
CA ASP A 177 -8.99 2.61 -5.19
C ASP A 177 -9.25 3.02 -3.73
N MET A 178 -8.22 2.98 -2.88
CA MET A 178 -8.34 3.41 -1.49
C MET A 178 -8.41 4.93 -1.41
N GLU A 179 -9.62 5.45 -1.29
CA GLU A 179 -9.91 6.89 -1.37
C GLU A 179 -9.09 7.78 -0.42
N ILE A 180 -8.69 7.26 0.74
CA ILE A 180 -7.81 7.96 1.68
C ILE A 180 -6.43 8.25 1.08
N LEU A 181 -5.97 7.40 0.17
CA LEU A 181 -4.71 7.51 -0.55
C LEU A 181 -4.78 8.54 -1.67
N LEU A 182 -5.96 8.97 -2.14
CA LEU A 182 -6.09 9.97 -3.22
C LEU A 182 -5.58 11.35 -2.85
N ALA A 183 -5.80 11.73 -1.60
CA ALA A 183 -5.37 13.03 -1.10
C ALA A 183 -3.99 12.95 -0.45
N TRP A 184 -3.49 11.74 -0.18
CA TRP A 184 -2.26 11.51 0.56
C TRP A 184 -1.17 11.03 -0.40
N PRO A 185 -0.03 11.75 -0.54
CA PRO A 185 1.15 11.27 -1.30
C PRO A 185 1.83 10.06 -0.62
N PHE A 186 1.13 8.93 -0.51
CA PHE A 186 1.56 7.76 0.23
C PHE A 186 2.78 7.09 -0.41
N GLU A 187 2.90 7.07 -1.73
CA GLU A 187 4.05 6.52 -2.44
C GLU A 187 5.33 7.30 -2.10
N TYR A 188 5.24 8.63 -2.06
CA TYR A 188 6.35 9.49 -1.63
C TYR A 188 6.74 9.20 -0.17
N GLN A 189 5.76 9.10 0.73
CA GLN A 189 6.03 8.79 2.14
C GLN A 189 6.60 7.38 2.31
N ALA A 190 6.14 6.41 1.54
CA ALA A 190 6.67 5.05 1.51
C ALA A 190 8.15 5.06 1.12
N VAL A 191 8.53 5.77 0.05
CA VAL A 191 9.93 5.93 -0.35
C VAL A 191 10.74 6.64 0.74
N LYS A 192 10.21 7.72 1.31
CA LYS A 192 10.88 8.49 2.37
C LYS A 192 11.21 7.59 3.56
N ASN A 193 10.23 6.83 4.06
CA ASN A 193 10.41 5.95 5.21
C ASN A 193 11.27 4.73 4.88
N PHE A 194 11.11 4.14 3.70
CA PHE A 194 11.96 3.04 3.24
C PHE A 194 13.42 3.48 3.18
N ARG A 195 13.72 4.61 2.53
CA ARG A 195 15.08 5.17 2.51
C ARG A 195 15.63 5.42 3.91
N ALA A 196 14.83 6.04 4.79
CA ALA A 196 15.22 6.29 6.17
C ALA A 196 15.56 5.00 6.95
N LYS A 197 14.75 3.94 6.77
CA LYS A 197 15.01 2.60 7.33
C LYS A 197 16.37 2.04 6.92
N HIS A 198 16.82 2.35 5.70
CA HIS A 198 18.13 1.94 5.17
C HIS A 198 19.25 2.94 5.42
N GLY A 199 19.04 3.95 6.26
CA GLY A 199 20.05 4.96 6.60
C GLY A 199 20.30 5.99 5.49
N LEU A 200 19.43 6.03 4.47
CA LEU A 200 19.50 6.99 3.39
C LEU A 200 18.65 8.23 3.70
N THR A 201 19.14 9.38 3.25
CA THR A 201 18.38 10.64 3.30
C THR A 201 17.51 10.79 2.06
N THR A 202 16.37 11.46 2.19
CA THR A 202 15.46 11.75 1.08
C THR A 202 15.49 13.25 0.82
N PRO A 203 15.78 13.71 -0.41
CA PRO A 203 15.83 15.13 -0.71
C PRO A 203 14.43 15.75 -0.58
N ILE A 204 14.38 16.99 -0.10
CA ILE A 204 13.14 17.78 -0.07
C ILE A 204 12.87 18.26 -1.49
N ILE A 205 11.68 17.97 -2.02
CA ILE A 205 11.24 18.46 -3.33
C ILE A 205 10.15 19.53 -3.18
N ASP A 206 10.11 20.46 -4.13
CA ASP A 206 9.04 21.46 -4.21
C ASP A 206 7.95 20.97 -5.17
N HIS A 207 6.92 20.30 -4.63
CA HIS A 207 5.80 19.78 -5.42
C HIS A 207 4.45 20.16 -4.79
N PRO A 208 3.43 20.60 -5.56
CA PRO A 208 2.12 21.02 -5.03
C PRO A 208 1.42 19.95 -4.18
N LEU A 209 1.51 18.68 -4.57
CA LEU A 209 0.95 17.55 -3.82
C LEU A 209 1.51 17.47 -2.39
N LEU A 210 2.75 17.90 -2.16
CA LEU A 210 3.39 17.86 -0.84
C LEU A 210 3.04 19.08 0.04
N LYS A 211 2.23 20.01 -0.48
CA LYS A 211 1.77 21.21 0.26
C LYS A 211 0.34 21.05 0.78
N THR A 212 -0.29 19.90 0.55
CA THR A 212 -1.66 19.63 1.03
C THR A 212 -1.64 19.28 2.52
N PRO A 213 -2.74 19.51 3.27
CA PRO A 213 -2.85 19.07 4.66
C PRO A 213 -2.67 17.55 4.87
N MET A 214 -2.94 16.76 3.82
CA MET A 214 -2.76 15.31 3.84
C MET A 214 -1.32 14.87 3.54
N ALA A 215 -0.44 15.76 3.10
CA ALA A 215 0.97 15.47 2.84
C ALA A 215 1.84 15.43 4.12
N ILE A 216 1.25 14.96 5.22
CA ILE A 216 1.92 14.77 6.49
C ILE A 216 2.38 13.32 6.64
N GLU A 217 3.15 13.08 7.69
CA GLU A 217 3.48 11.73 8.13
C GLU A 217 2.31 11.19 8.96
N HIS A 218 1.62 10.19 8.43
CA HIS A 218 0.52 9.54 9.12
C HIS A 218 1.07 8.32 9.85
N ARG A 219 0.99 8.32 11.19
CA ARG A 219 1.36 7.19 12.03
C ARG A 219 0.14 6.70 12.80
N PRO A 220 -0.42 5.53 12.48
CA PRO A 220 -1.62 5.04 13.15
C PRO A 220 -1.31 4.71 14.62
N ASP A 221 -2.11 5.25 15.54
CA ASP A 221 -2.00 4.96 16.97
C ASP A 221 -2.62 3.59 17.30
N MET A 222 -1.95 2.51 16.90
CA MET A 222 -2.48 1.15 17.07
C MET A 222 -2.62 0.74 18.54
N VAL A 223 -1.85 1.35 19.45
CA VAL A 223 -1.98 1.14 20.91
C VAL A 223 -3.27 1.77 21.41
N GLY A 224 -3.52 3.04 21.07
CA GLY A 224 -4.76 3.74 21.40
C GLY A 224 -5.96 3.06 20.76
N TRP A 225 -5.84 2.62 19.50
CA TRP A 225 -6.89 1.85 18.82
C TRP A 225 -7.21 0.56 19.56
N LYS A 226 -6.21 -0.25 19.94
CA LYS A 226 -6.44 -1.50 20.69
C LYS A 226 -7.20 -1.26 22.00
N GLN A 227 -6.93 -0.16 22.69
CA GLN A 227 -7.61 0.19 23.95
C GLN A 227 -9.05 0.69 23.76
N ASN A 228 -9.35 1.30 22.62
CA ASN A 228 -10.62 1.99 22.37
C ASN A 228 -11.52 1.28 21.34
N ARG A 229 -11.00 0.26 20.64
CA ARG A 229 -11.77 -0.48 19.63
C ARG A 229 -12.94 -1.23 20.28
N PRO A 230 -14.11 -1.30 19.62
CA PRO A 230 -15.22 -2.12 20.08
C PRO A 230 -14.84 -3.59 20.29
N ALA A 231 -15.34 -4.23 21.36
CA ALA A 231 -15.02 -5.62 21.70
C ALA A 231 -15.35 -6.65 20.60
N ILE A 232 -16.23 -6.32 19.65
CA ILE A 232 -16.49 -7.17 18.47
C ILE A 232 -15.22 -7.42 17.64
N TYR A 233 -14.26 -6.49 17.64
CA TYR A 233 -12.99 -6.66 16.94
C TYR A 233 -12.14 -7.76 17.54
N ASP A 234 -12.16 -7.92 18.87
CA ASP A 234 -11.44 -9.02 19.52
C ASP A 234 -12.09 -10.35 19.15
N GLN A 235 -13.42 -10.44 19.20
CA GLN A 235 -14.16 -11.64 18.78
C GLN A 235 -13.88 -12.00 17.32
N MET A 236 -13.86 -11.01 16.41
CA MET A 236 -13.53 -11.24 15.00
C MET A 236 -12.13 -11.83 14.83
N ILE A 237 -11.14 -11.36 15.59
CA ILE A 237 -9.78 -11.91 15.53
C ILE A 237 -9.76 -13.38 15.98
N GLU A 238 -10.40 -13.68 17.11
CA GLU A 238 -10.48 -15.06 17.63
C GLU A 238 -11.21 -16.00 16.66
N ASP A 239 -12.27 -15.52 16.01
CA ASP A 239 -13.00 -16.29 15.00
C ASP A 239 -12.11 -16.59 13.78
N LEU A 240 -11.36 -15.60 13.28
CA LEU A 240 -10.42 -15.78 12.17
C LEU A 240 -9.31 -16.78 12.53
N ILE A 241 -8.76 -16.71 13.74
CA ILE A 241 -7.73 -17.62 14.25
C ILE A 241 -8.27 -19.04 14.41
N THR A 242 -9.52 -19.19 14.82
CA THR A 242 -10.19 -20.50 14.92
C THR A 242 -10.33 -21.15 13.55
N ILE A 243 -10.54 -20.35 12.49
CA ILE A 243 -10.63 -20.86 11.11
C ILE A 243 -9.24 -21.21 10.55
N ASN A 244 -8.23 -20.35 10.76
CA ASN A 244 -6.85 -20.64 10.42
C ASN A 244 -5.89 -20.15 11.53
N THR A 245 -5.23 -21.10 12.21
CA THR A 245 -4.31 -20.83 13.31
C THR A 245 -3.05 -20.04 12.89
N GLU A 246 -2.70 -20.02 11.60
CA GLU A 246 -1.60 -19.18 11.10
C GLU A 246 -1.87 -17.67 11.30
N LEU A 247 -3.15 -17.29 11.47
CA LEU A 247 -3.56 -15.90 11.71
C LEU A 247 -3.34 -15.42 13.15
N GLN A 248 -2.79 -16.26 14.04
CA GLN A 248 -2.34 -15.82 15.36
C GLN A 248 -1.34 -14.67 15.31
N VAL A 249 -0.70 -14.48 14.15
CA VAL A 249 0.17 -13.32 13.90
C VAL A 249 -0.55 -11.97 14.05
N ILE A 250 -1.88 -11.90 13.86
CA ILE A 250 -2.67 -10.68 14.03
C ILE A 250 -2.48 -10.10 15.44
N HIS A 251 -2.46 -10.92 16.49
CA HIS A 251 -2.24 -10.46 17.86
C HIS A 251 -0.86 -9.84 18.11
N LYS A 252 0.14 -10.21 17.29
CA LYS A 252 1.49 -9.67 17.38
C LYS A 252 1.62 -8.35 16.63
N LEU A 253 0.78 -8.14 15.62
CA LEU A 253 0.78 -6.95 14.77
C LEU A 253 -0.07 -5.82 15.38
N PHE A 254 -1.20 -6.15 16.01
CA PHE A 254 -2.22 -5.22 16.54
C PHE A 254 -2.68 -5.60 17.96
#